data_AF-A0A8H3BKX1-F1
#
_entry.id   AF-A0A8H3BKX1-F1
#
_cell.length_a   1.000
_cell.length_b   1.000
_cell.length_c   1.000
_cell.angle_alpha   90.00
_cell.angle_beta   90.00
_cell.angle_gamma   90.00
#
_symmetry.space_group_name_H-M   'P 1'
#
loop_
_entity.id
_entity.type
_entity.pdbx_description
1 polymer ?
#
loop_
_entity_poly.entity_id
_entity_poly.type
_entity_poly.pdbx_seq_one_letter_code
_entity_poly.pdbx_strand_id
1 'polypeptide(L)' 'MSSSLVSSPPDLPAYLKGVYDLNPVIGAPSDDEVIRIHAVMQMAQKAVDIPGTGNPALLAKLAEHLFNVQMGE' A
#
# COMPACT_ATOMS: atom_id res chain seq x y z
N MET A 1 27.95 -2.04 8.10
CA MET A 1 26.54 -2.37 8.43
C MET A 1 25.73 -1.92 7.23
N SER A 2 25.13 -2.85 6.49
CA SER A 2 24.26 -2.50 5.37
C SER A 2 22.95 -1.98 5.96
N SER A 3 22.62 -0.71 5.76
CA SER A 3 21.30 -0.19 6.13
C SER A 3 20.26 -0.86 5.26
N SER A 4 19.34 -1.62 5.86
CA SER A 4 18.17 -2.15 5.17
C SER A 4 17.23 -0.99 4.83
N LEU A 5 16.73 -0.96 3.61
CA LEU A 5 15.76 0.04 3.17
C LEU A 5 14.39 -0.26 3.79
N VAL A 6 13.69 0.78 4.21
CA VAL A 6 12.40 0.68 4.91
C VAL A 6 11.37 1.49 4.16
N SER A 7 10.40 0.80 3.55
CA SER A 7 9.30 1.44 2.83
C SER A 7 8.07 1.44 3.72
N SER A 8 7.60 2.64 4.10
CA SER A 8 6.42 2.80 4.95
C SER A 8 5.16 3.00 4.10
N PRO A 9 4.06 2.29 4.39
CA PRO A 9 2.82 2.44 3.64
C PRO A 9 2.12 3.76 3.95
N PRO A 10 1.25 4.24 3.05
CA PRO A 10 0.43 5.41 3.32
C PRO A 10 -0.65 5.11 4.36
N ASP A 11 -1.13 6.17 5.01
CA ASP A 11 -2.27 6.08 5.90
C ASP A 11 -3.52 5.57 5.19
N LEU A 12 -4.03 4.44 5.68
CA LEU A 12 -5.27 3.86 5.18
C LEU A 12 -6.52 4.49 5.84
N PRO A 13 -7.63 4.65 5.10
CA PRO A 13 -8.91 5.03 5.68
C PRO A 13 -9.50 3.89 6.54
N ALA A 14 -10.43 4.23 7.44
CA ALA A 14 -10.97 3.30 8.43
C ALA A 14 -11.55 2.00 7.84
N TYR A 15 -12.22 2.09 6.68
CA TYR A 15 -12.81 0.94 6.00
C TYR A 15 -11.78 -0.05 5.42
N LEU A 16 -10.52 0.38 5.26
CA LEU A 16 -9.40 -0.50 4.86
C LEU A 16 -8.57 -0.94 6.06
N LYS A 17 -8.31 -0.06 7.04
CA LYS A 17 -7.51 -0.39 8.25
C LYS A 17 -8.07 -1.57 9.05
N GLY A 18 -9.39 -1.76 9.04
CA GLY A 18 -10.02 -2.88 9.74
C GLY A 18 -9.88 -4.25 9.05
N VAL A 19 -9.45 -4.27 7.78
CA VAL A 19 -9.38 -5.49 6.94
C VAL A 19 -7.95 -5.79 6.52
N TYR A 20 -7.18 -4.73 6.23
CA TYR A 20 -5.82 -4.82 5.74
C TYR A 20 -4.88 -4.12 6.69
N ASP A 21 -3.85 -4.85 7.11
CA ASP A 21 -2.73 -4.31 7.85
C ASP A 21 -1.51 -4.23 6.90
N LEU A 22 -1.21 -3.02 6.44
CA LEU A 22 0.02 -2.75 5.71
C LEU A 22 1.07 -2.32 6.73
N ASN A 23 2.01 -3.22 7.00
CA ASN A 23 3.19 -2.94 7.80
C ASN A 23 4.32 -2.41 6.91
N PRO A 24 5.28 -1.66 7.47
CA PRO A 24 6.49 -1.29 6.76
C PRO A 24 7.22 -2.51 6.22
N VAL A 25 7.64 -2.45 4.96
CA VAL A 25 8.47 -3.49 4.34
C VAL A 25 9.94 -3.17 4.60
N ILE A 26 10.70 -4.17 5.04
CA ILE A 26 12.13 -4.01 5.38
C ILE A 26 12.97 -4.89 4.46
N GLY A 27 13.82 -4.27 3.64
CA GLY A 27 14.64 -4.97 2.66
C GLY A 27 13.81 -5.48 1.49
N ALA A 28 14.12 -6.68 1.00
CA ALA A 28 13.40 -7.28 -0.12
C ALA A 28 11.99 -7.74 0.33
N PRO A 29 10.93 -7.40 -0.41
CA PRO A 29 9.58 -7.83 -0.05
C PRO A 29 9.38 -9.33 -0.21
N SER A 30 8.52 -9.87 0.64
CA SER A 30 7.87 -11.17 0.43
C SER A 30 6.69 -11.05 -0.54
N ASP A 31 6.35 -12.17 -1.18
CA ASP A 31 5.17 -12.25 -2.06
C ASP A 31 3.88 -11.83 -1.32
N ASP A 32 3.74 -12.21 -0.05
CA ASP A 32 2.58 -11.87 0.78
C ASP A 32 2.44 -10.36 1.04
N GLU A 33 3.56 -9.65 1.20
CA GLU A 33 3.56 -8.19 1.33
C GLU A 33 3.10 -7.52 0.04
N VAL A 34 3.62 -7.96 -1.10
CA VAL A 34 3.22 -7.46 -2.43
C VAL A 34 1.73 -7.75 -2.70
N ILE A 35 1.27 -8.97 -2.41
CA ILE A 35 -0.13 -9.39 -2.57
C ILE A 35 -1.05 -8.51 -1.71
N ARG A 36 -0.68 -8.23 -0.45
CA ARG A 36 -1.47 -7.34 0.42
C ARG A 36 -1.57 -5.93 -0.14
N ILE A 37 -0.48 -5.35 -0.64
CA ILE A 37 -0.51 -4.00 -1.24
C ILE A 37 -1.47 -3.99 -2.43
N HIS A 38 -1.42 -5.00 -3.31
CA HIS A 38 -2.36 -5.11 -4.43
C HIS A 38 -3.82 -5.27 -3.98
N ALA A 39 -4.08 -6.07 -2.94
CA ALA A 39 -5.43 -6.25 -2.41
C ALA A 39 -6.01 -4.91 -1.88
N VAL A 40 -5.19 -4.13 -1.18
CA VAL A 40 -5.58 -2.78 -0.71
C VAL A 40 -5.86 -1.85 -1.88
N MET A 41 -4.98 -1.82 -2.90
CA MET A 41 -5.18 -1.01 -4.11
C MET A 41 -6.50 -1.36 -4.82
N GLN A 42 -6.82 -2.66 -4.94
CA GLN A 42 -8.06 -3.10 -5.56
C GLN A 42 -9.30 -2.59 -4.81
N MET A 43 -9.27 -2.62 -3.48
CA MET A 43 -10.39 -2.13 -2.67
C MET A 43 -10.48 -0.60 -2.66
N ALA A 44 -9.34 0.10 -2.64
CA ALA A 44 -9.29 1.54 -2.81
C ALA A 44 -9.87 1.97 -4.17
N GLN A 45 -9.60 1.22 -5.25
CA GLN A 45 -10.16 1.50 -6.58
C GLN A 45 -11.68 1.38 -6.58
N LYS A 46 -12.23 0.28 -6.03
CA LYS A 46 -13.69 0.09 -5.92
C LYS A 46 -14.34 1.23 -5.14
N ALA A 47 -13.67 1.77 -4.12
CA ALA A 47 -14.17 2.91 -3.36
C ALA A 47 -14.16 4.21 -4.18
N VAL A 48 -13.15 4.43 -5.02
CA VAL A 48 -13.05 5.59 -5.92
C VAL A 48 -14.15 5.57 -6.98
N ASP A 49 -14.54 4.39 -7.45
CA ASP A 49 -15.63 4.24 -8.42
C ASP A 49 -17.01 4.60 -7.83
N ILE A 50 -17.12 4.73 -6.50
CA ILE A 50 -18.33 5.17 -5.80
C ILE A 50 -18.21 6.68 -5.48
N PRO A 51 -19.09 7.53 -6.04
CA PRO A 51 -19.05 8.97 -5.78
C PRO A 51 -19.06 9.31 -4.28
N GLY A 52 -18.11 10.15 -3.86
CA GLY A 52 -18.01 10.62 -2.47
C GLY A 52 -17.47 9.61 -1.46
N THR A 53 -17.06 8.42 -1.88
CA THR A 53 -16.55 7.37 -0.97
C THR A 53 -15.02 7.28 -1.00
N GLY A 54 -14.43 7.14 -2.19
CA GLY A 54 -12.99 6.94 -2.35
C GLY A 54 -12.16 8.21 -2.41
N ASN A 55 -10.84 8.05 -2.30
CA ASN A 55 -9.87 9.12 -2.46
C ASN A 55 -8.87 8.73 -3.58
N PRO A 56 -8.93 9.33 -4.77
CA PRO A 56 -8.00 9.04 -5.86
C PRO A 56 -6.52 9.25 -5.47
N ALA A 57 -6.23 10.20 -4.57
CA ALA A 57 -4.87 10.44 -4.12
C ALA A 57 -4.30 9.27 -3.28
N LEU A 58 -5.16 8.46 -2.66
CA LEU A 58 -4.72 7.25 -1.95
C LEU A 58 -4.16 6.21 -2.92
N LEU A 59 -4.78 6.05 -4.10
CA LEU A 59 -4.29 5.13 -5.12
C LEU A 59 -2.89 5.51 -5.62
N ALA A 60 -2.65 6.80 -5.85
CA ALA A 60 -1.34 7.30 -6.24
C ALA A 60 -0.27 6.98 -5.17
N LYS A 61 -0.59 7.21 -3.90
CA LYS A 61 0.33 6.90 -2.79
C LYS A 61 0.58 5.41 -2.62
N LEU A 62 -0.44 4.57 -2.81
CA LEU A 62 -0.27 3.11 -2.79
C LEU A 62 0.58 2.62 -3.96
N ALA A 63 0.43 3.21 -5.14
CA ALA A 63 1.25 2.89 -6.30
C ALA A 63 2.72 3.31 -6.11
N GLU A 64 2.96 4.50 -5.54
CA GLU A 64 4.30 4.96 -5.14
C GLU A 64 4.93 4.01 -4.12
N HIS A 65 4.17 3.61 -3.09
CA HIS A 65 4.65 2.66 -2.10
C HIS A 65 5.00 1.30 -2.73
N LEU A 66 4.14 0.75 -3.58
CA LEU A 66 4.42 -0.50 -4.30
C LEU A 66 5.68 -0.40 -5.16
N PHE A 67 5.87 0.72 -5.86
CA PHE A 67 7.06 0.98 -6.65
C PHE A 67 8.32 0.98 -5.78
N ASN A 68 8.33 1.72 -4.67
CA ASN A 68 9.48 1.77 -3.75
C ASN A 68 9.78 0.38 -3.17
N VAL A 69 8.75 -0.39 -2.80
CA VAL A 69 8.88 -1.77 -2.32
C VAL A 69 9.52 -2.69 -3.36
N GLN A 70 9.11 -2.59 -4.63
CA GLN A 70 9.63 -3.45 -5.71
C GLN A 70 11.03 -3.06 -6.17
N MET A 71 11.35 -1.78 -6.14
CA MET A 71 12.68 -1.27 -6.49
C MET A 71 13.67 -1.42 -5.35
N GLY A 72 13.17 -1.61 -4.12
CA GLY A 72 13.98 -1.56 -2.91
C GLY A 72 14.59 -0.19 -2.75
N GLU A 73 13.76 0.86 -2.66
CA GLU A 73 14.12 2.26 -2.39
C GLU A 73 13.51 2.75 -1.06
#